data_AF-A0A960L4E0-F1
#
_entry.id   AF-A0A960L4E0-F1
#
_cell.length_a   1.000
_cell.length_b   1.000
_cell.length_c   1.000
_cell.angle_alpha   90.00
_cell.angle_beta   90.00
_cell.angle_gamma   90.00
#
_symmetry.space_group_name_H-M   'P 1'
#
loop_
_entity.id
_entity.type
_entity.pdbx_description
1 polymer ?
#
loop_
_entity_poly.entity_id
_entity_poly.type
_entity_poly.pdbx_seq_one_letter_code
_entity_poly.pdbx_strand_id
1 'polypeptide(L)'
;MLPGMGAVASTFIAGVLAVRRGLGQPIGSMTQMGHIRLGKRTENRSPKIRDFASLVPIDNLVFGGWDIFGGDLYDACADAAVLEKPLLEELAEELRTIRPLPGAFDPRFVRRLNGTAIKSGTRRELAEALRQDIRDFKAEHELERCVMIFCASTEAYLEAGPAHQSLEAFEAALDRDDTAVISPSMLYAYAALQEGVPFANGTPSLAVDIPALLELADEKRVPVAGKDFKTGQTLMKTILAPG
;
A
#
# COMPACT_ATOMS: atom_id res chain seq x y z
N MET A 1 -2.29 2.93 -5.34
CA MET A 1 -1.17 3.77 -4.85
C MET A 1 -0.42 3.03 -3.76
N LEU A 2 0.92 3.07 -3.78
CA LEU A 2 1.77 2.24 -2.92
C LEU A 2 2.86 3.09 -2.26
N PRO A 3 2.69 3.56 -1.01
CA PRO A 3 3.80 4.14 -0.24
C PRO A 3 4.82 3.05 0.09
N GLY A 4 6.09 3.28 -0.27
CA GLY A 4 7.17 2.30 -0.22
C GLY A 4 7.18 1.40 -1.44
N MET A 5 7.62 1.94 -2.58
CA MET A 5 7.79 1.21 -3.85
C MET A 5 9.07 0.35 -3.91
N GLY A 6 9.49 -0.19 -2.77
CA GLY A 6 10.58 -1.16 -2.67
C GLY A 6 10.16 -2.58 -3.07
N ALA A 7 10.93 -3.59 -2.62
CA ALA A 7 10.87 -4.97 -3.11
C ALA A 7 9.46 -5.58 -3.25
N VAL A 8 8.57 -5.38 -2.27
CA VAL A 8 7.21 -5.95 -2.31
C VAL A 8 6.36 -5.28 -3.40
N ALA A 9 6.33 -3.95 -3.41
CA ALA A 9 5.52 -3.18 -4.34
C ALA A 9 6.05 -3.27 -5.77
N SER A 10 7.38 -3.18 -5.95
CA SER A 10 8.03 -3.30 -7.26
C SER A 10 7.80 -4.68 -7.87
N THR A 11 7.99 -5.75 -7.10
CA THR A 11 7.71 -7.13 -7.54
C THR A 11 6.23 -7.34 -7.84
N PHE A 12 5.33 -6.80 -7.03
CA PHE A 12 3.88 -6.89 -7.28
C PHE A 12 3.49 -6.26 -8.61
N ILE A 13 3.94 -5.02 -8.86
CA ILE A 13 3.66 -4.31 -10.11
C ILE A 13 4.25 -5.07 -11.29
N ALA A 14 5.53 -5.41 -11.25
CA ALA A 14 6.18 -6.16 -12.33
C ALA A 14 5.52 -7.52 -12.58
N GLY A 15 5.10 -8.23 -11.54
CA GLY A 15 4.35 -9.47 -11.65
C GLY A 15 2.98 -9.29 -12.32
N VAL A 16 2.29 -8.19 -12.03
CA VAL A 16 1.06 -7.82 -12.74
C VAL A 16 1.35 -7.57 -14.22
N LEU A 17 2.36 -6.75 -14.54
CA LEU A 17 2.73 -6.45 -15.93
C LEU A 17 3.13 -7.71 -16.72
N ALA A 18 3.87 -8.63 -16.10
CA ALA A 18 4.20 -9.92 -16.69
C ALA A 18 2.94 -10.73 -17.05
N VAL A 19 1.95 -10.77 -16.15
CA VAL A 19 0.69 -11.48 -16.39
C VAL A 19 -0.10 -10.83 -17.52
N ARG A 20 -0.17 -9.50 -17.59
CA ARG A 20 -0.86 -8.79 -18.70
C ARG A 20 -0.27 -9.12 -20.06
N ARG A 21 1.05 -9.25 -20.13
CA ARG A 21 1.78 -9.59 -21.36
C ARG A 21 1.82 -11.09 -21.66
N GLY A 22 1.19 -11.93 -20.84
CA GLY A 22 1.23 -13.38 -20.99
C GLY A 22 2.61 -14.01 -20.73
N LEU A 23 3.52 -13.26 -20.08
CA LEU A 23 4.87 -13.71 -19.71
C LEU A 23 4.89 -14.49 -18.39
N GLY A 24 3.78 -14.53 -17.67
CA GLY A 24 3.65 -15.25 -16.41
C GLY A 24 2.21 -15.59 -16.06
N GLN A 25 2.03 -16.37 -15.00
CA GLN A 25 0.74 -16.69 -14.41
C GLN A 25 0.66 -16.09 -13.00
N PRO A 26 -0.53 -15.67 -12.51
CA PRO A 26 -0.70 -15.06 -11.19
C PRO A 26 -0.66 -16.10 -10.05
N ILE A 27 0.39 -16.93 -10.02
CA ILE A 27 0.59 -18.02 -9.05
C ILE A 27 0.66 -17.44 -7.64
N GLY A 28 -0.11 -18.03 -6.72
CA GLY A 28 -0.23 -17.57 -5.33
C GLY A 28 -1.34 -16.54 -5.11
N SER A 29 -1.95 -15.99 -6.18
CA SER A 29 -3.06 -15.05 -6.02
C SER A 29 -4.40 -15.77 -5.78
N MET A 30 -4.95 -15.59 -4.58
CA MET A 30 -6.24 -16.17 -4.21
C MET A 30 -7.38 -15.64 -5.09
N THR A 31 -7.40 -14.34 -5.41
CA THR A 31 -8.47 -13.76 -6.23
C THR A 31 -8.42 -14.22 -7.68
N GLN A 32 -7.23 -14.53 -8.22
CA GLN A 32 -7.05 -14.92 -9.62
C GLN A 32 -7.10 -16.44 -9.85
N MET A 33 -6.65 -17.25 -8.87
CA MET A 33 -6.53 -18.70 -9.01
C MET A 33 -7.37 -19.50 -8.01
N GLY A 34 -7.84 -18.86 -6.94
CA GLY A 34 -8.68 -19.50 -5.93
C GLY A 34 -10.07 -19.82 -6.48
N HIS A 35 -10.70 -20.83 -5.86
CA HIS A 35 -12.07 -21.22 -6.15
C HIS A 35 -12.94 -21.02 -4.92
N ILE A 36 -14.22 -20.73 -5.15
CA ILE A 36 -15.22 -20.58 -4.09
C ILE A 36 -16.22 -21.72 -4.19
N ARG A 37 -16.43 -22.46 -3.10
CA ARG A 37 -17.43 -23.54 -3.06
C ARG A 37 -18.83 -22.95 -2.89
N LEU A 38 -19.73 -23.31 -3.78
CA LEU A 38 -21.14 -22.95 -3.73
C LEU A 38 -21.97 -24.21 -3.42
N GLY A 39 -22.93 -24.10 -2.49
CA GLY A 39 -23.81 -25.22 -2.15
C GLY A 39 -23.12 -26.36 -1.39
N LYS A 40 -23.71 -27.56 -1.46
CA LYS A 40 -23.21 -28.75 -0.75
C LYS A 40 -21.96 -29.31 -1.42
N ARG A 41 -21.12 -30.01 -0.63
CA ARG A 41 -19.89 -30.65 -1.13
C ARG A 41 -20.14 -31.63 -2.28
N THR A 42 -21.30 -32.29 -2.30
CA THR A 42 -21.67 -33.28 -3.33
C THR A 42 -22.04 -32.65 -4.68
N GLU A 43 -22.28 -31.34 -4.74
CA GLU A 43 -22.69 -30.66 -5.97
C GLU A 43 -21.50 -30.30 -6.86
N ASN A 44 -20.26 -30.41 -6.37
CA ASN A 44 -19.02 -30.07 -7.10
C ASN A 44 -19.02 -28.68 -7.76
N ARG A 45 -19.79 -27.73 -7.20
CA ARG A 45 -19.86 -26.35 -7.69
C ARG A 45 -18.78 -25.51 -7.04
N SER A 46 -17.66 -25.35 -7.73
CA SER A 46 -16.51 -24.60 -7.25
C SER A 46 -15.91 -23.72 -8.35
N PRO A 47 -16.60 -22.66 -8.82
CA PRO A 47 -16.05 -21.74 -9.83
C PRO A 47 -14.84 -20.96 -9.28
N LYS A 48 -14.04 -20.38 -10.19
CA LYS A 48 -12.96 -19.46 -9.79
C LYS A 48 -13.56 -18.20 -9.17
N ILE A 49 -12.85 -17.62 -8.19
CA ILE A 49 -13.29 -16.41 -7.50
C ILE A 49 -13.48 -15.24 -8.50
N ARG A 50 -12.53 -15.03 -9.41
CA ARG A 50 -12.63 -14.00 -10.46
C ARG A 50 -13.81 -14.16 -11.42
N ASP A 51 -14.32 -15.38 -11.61
CA ASP A 51 -15.45 -15.65 -12.51
C ASP A 51 -16.79 -15.51 -11.77
N PHE A 52 -16.76 -15.47 -10.44
CA PHE A 52 -17.93 -15.38 -9.58
C PHE A 52 -18.15 -13.98 -9.00
N ALA A 53 -17.08 -13.35 -8.50
CA ALA A 53 -17.14 -12.02 -7.89
C ALA A 53 -16.87 -10.93 -8.92
N SER A 54 -17.58 -9.80 -8.81
CA SER A 54 -17.35 -8.61 -9.65
C SER A 54 -16.07 -7.88 -9.24
N LEU A 55 -14.92 -8.47 -9.58
CA LEU A 55 -13.60 -7.89 -9.34
C LEU A 55 -13.15 -7.04 -10.52
N VAL A 56 -12.34 -6.02 -10.25
CA VAL A 56 -11.66 -5.25 -11.30
C VAL A 56 -10.65 -6.17 -12.01
N PRO A 57 -10.68 -6.25 -13.36
CA PRO A 57 -9.70 -7.01 -14.12
C PRO A 57 -8.27 -6.54 -13.84
N ILE A 58 -7.32 -7.47 -13.85
CA ILE A 58 -5.91 -7.15 -13.60
C ILE A 58 -5.35 -6.17 -14.63
N ASP A 59 -5.87 -6.18 -15.86
CA ASP A 59 -5.48 -5.29 -16.96
C ASP A 59 -5.85 -3.82 -16.70
N ASN A 60 -6.81 -3.56 -15.82
CA ASN A 60 -7.35 -2.22 -15.55
C ASN A 60 -6.67 -1.51 -14.37
N LEU A 61 -5.65 -2.12 -13.74
CA LEU A 61 -4.95 -1.50 -12.62
C LEU A 61 -3.96 -0.44 -13.12
N VAL A 62 -3.94 0.73 -12.48
CA VAL A 62 -2.92 1.75 -12.72
C VAL A 62 -2.09 1.91 -11.45
N PHE A 63 -0.76 1.92 -11.60
CA PHE A 63 0.16 1.92 -10.47
C PHE A 63 0.87 3.26 -10.34
N GLY A 64 0.98 3.70 -9.10
CA GLY A 64 1.70 4.89 -8.67
C GLY A 64 1.92 4.81 -7.17
N GLY A 65 2.72 5.70 -6.61
CA GLY A 65 3.07 5.66 -5.21
C GLY A 65 4.25 6.53 -4.88
N TRP A 66 4.85 6.24 -3.74
CA TRP A 66 5.92 7.05 -3.17
C TRP A 66 7.07 6.16 -2.75
N ASP A 67 8.29 6.68 -2.85
CA ASP A 67 9.44 6.08 -2.21
C ASP A 67 10.39 7.17 -1.72
N ILE A 68 11.19 6.84 -0.72
CA ILE A 68 12.21 7.75 -0.17
C ILE A 68 13.49 7.67 -1.00
N PHE A 69 13.61 6.66 -1.88
CA PHE A 69 14.64 6.55 -2.88
C PHE A 69 14.07 6.98 -4.24
N GLY A 70 14.79 7.86 -4.93
CA GLY A 70 14.42 8.23 -6.30
C GLY A 70 14.71 7.11 -7.29
N GLY A 71 14.37 7.34 -8.56
CA GLY A 71 14.58 6.39 -9.66
C GLY A 71 13.26 5.98 -10.29
N ASP A 72 13.31 4.91 -11.08
CA ASP A 72 12.14 4.27 -11.64
C ASP A 72 11.99 2.83 -11.13
N LEU A 73 10.87 2.21 -11.45
CA LEU A 73 10.54 0.90 -10.90
C LEU A 73 11.42 -0.23 -11.46
N TYR A 74 12.09 -0.02 -12.60
CA TYR A 74 13.04 -0.98 -13.13
C TYR A 74 14.24 -1.10 -12.19
N ASP A 75 14.82 0.03 -11.80
CA ASP A 75 15.94 0.08 -10.85
C ASP A 75 15.54 -0.55 -9.51
N ALA A 76 14.34 -0.22 -9.00
CA ALA A 76 13.81 -0.81 -7.77
C ALA A 76 13.60 -2.34 -7.86
N CYS A 77 13.24 -2.87 -9.03
CA CYS A 77 13.15 -4.32 -9.24
C CYS A 77 14.53 -4.97 -9.34
N ALA A 78 15.47 -4.32 -10.02
CA ALA A 78 16.85 -4.79 -10.16
C ALA A 78 17.54 -4.87 -8.79
N ASP A 79 17.40 -3.83 -7.96
CA ASP A 79 17.96 -3.77 -6.61
C ASP A 79 17.33 -4.81 -5.68
N ALA A 80 16.01 -5.05 -5.81
CA ALA A 80 15.31 -6.06 -5.03
C ALA A 80 15.76 -7.50 -5.36
N ALA A 81 16.26 -7.73 -6.58
CA ALA A 81 16.75 -9.03 -7.06
C ALA A 81 15.78 -10.20 -6.85
N VAL A 82 14.47 -9.93 -6.96
CA VAL A 82 13.41 -10.95 -6.81
C VAL A 82 13.06 -11.63 -8.13
N LEU A 83 13.06 -10.87 -9.23
CA LEU A 83 12.70 -11.36 -10.56
C LEU A 83 13.94 -11.87 -11.32
N GLU A 84 13.72 -12.88 -12.15
CA GLU A 84 14.77 -13.33 -13.07
C GLU A 84 15.11 -12.23 -14.08
N LYS A 85 16.40 -12.03 -14.33
CA LYS A 85 16.88 -10.96 -15.20
C LYS A 85 16.22 -10.96 -16.59
N PRO A 86 16.06 -12.08 -17.31
CA PRO A 86 15.41 -12.07 -18.63
C PRO A 86 13.98 -11.52 -18.59
N LEU A 87 13.20 -11.87 -17.56
CA LEU A 87 11.84 -11.34 -17.39
C LEU A 87 11.86 -9.84 -17.07
N LEU A 88 12.79 -9.40 -16.22
CA LEU A 88 12.92 -7.99 -15.87
C LEU A 88 13.28 -7.13 -17.10
N GLU A 89 14.20 -7.60 -17.94
CA GLU A 89 14.58 -6.91 -19.18
C GLU A 89 13.41 -6.81 -20.17
N GLU A 90 12.59 -7.86 -20.28
CA GLU A 90 11.36 -7.82 -21.09
C GLU A 90 10.40 -6.72 -20.63
N LEU A 91 10.32 -6.45 -19.31
CA LEU A 91 9.43 -5.46 -18.71
C LEU A 91 10.05 -4.06 -18.59
N ALA A 92 11.30 -3.87 -19.02
CA ALA A 92 12.08 -2.68 -18.69
C ALA A 92 11.46 -1.38 -19.18
N GLU A 93 10.91 -1.36 -20.40
CA GLU A 93 10.31 -0.16 -20.99
C GLU A 93 9.15 0.35 -20.12
N GLU A 94 8.21 -0.52 -19.76
CA GLU A 94 7.03 -0.14 -18.97
C GLU A 94 7.42 0.21 -17.52
N LEU A 95 8.31 -0.55 -16.89
CA LEU A 95 8.77 -0.29 -15.52
C LEU A 95 9.47 1.07 -15.38
N ARG A 96 10.23 1.50 -16.40
CA ARG A 96 10.91 2.81 -16.39
C ARG A 96 9.97 4.01 -16.47
N THR A 97 8.74 3.80 -16.94
CA THR A 97 7.69 4.84 -16.94
C THR A 97 7.12 5.07 -15.55
N ILE A 98 7.17 4.08 -14.66
CA ILE A 98 6.62 4.16 -13.31
C ILE A 98 7.68 4.73 -12.38
N ARG A 99 7.55 6.01 -12.05
CA ARG A 99 8.48 6.74 -11.18
C ARG A 99 7.80 7.08 -9.85
N PRO A 100 8.28 6.54 -8.71
CA PRO A 100 7.74 6.91 -7.41
C PRO A 100 7.90 8.41 -7.15
N LEU A 101 6.88 9.02 -6.55
CA LEU A 101 6.96 10.38 -6.04
C LEU A 101 7.83 10.43 -4.77
N PRO A 102 8.45 11.58 -4.45
CA PRO A 102 9.19 11.73 -3.19
C PRO A 102 8.31 11.39 -1.98
N GLY A 103 8.80 10.56 -1.07
CA GLY A 103 8.03 10.12 0.09
C GLY A 103 8.07 11.08 1.28
N ALA A 104 7.02 11.08 2.11
CA ALA A 104 7.11 11.58 3.47
C ALA A 104 7.94 10.60 4.32
N PHE A 105 9.01 11.09 4.94
CA PHE A 105 9.94 10.26 5.71
C PHE A 105 10.39 10.95 6.98
N ASP A 106 10.58 10.18 8.04
CA ASP A 106 11.21 10.69 9.25
C ASP A 106 12.10 9.62 9.91
N PRO A 107 13.41 9.89 10.05
CA PRO A 107 14.37 8.93 10.56
C PRO A 107 14.13 8.54 12.03
N ARG A 108 13.32 9.29 12.78
CA ARG A 108 12.98 8.94 14.18
C ARG A 108 12.17 7.65 14.25
N PHE A 109 11.32 7.42 13.24
CA PHE A 109 10.53 6.19 13.12
C PHE A 109 11.28 5.10 12.35
N VAL A 110 12.20 5.45 11.44
CA VAL A 110 12.98 4.46 10.66
C VAL A 110 14.47 4.86 10.65
N ARG A 111 15.21 4.42 11.67
CA ARG A 111 16.56 4.94 11.98
C ARG A 111 17.69 4.55 11.03
N ARG A 112 17.51 3.49 10.24
CA ARG A 112 18.59 2.90 9.41
C ARG A 112 18.53 3.28 7.94
N LEU A 113 17.60 4.16 7.55
CA LEU A 113 17.44 4.59 6.18
C LEU A 113 17.74 6.08 6.05
N ASN A 114 18.40 6.44 4.94
CA ASN A 114 18.64 7.81 4.52
C ASN A 114 18.05 7.95 3.11
N GLY A 115 16.87 8.55 3.00
CA GLY A 115 16.23 8.77 1.70
C GLY A 115 16.89 9.89 0.91
N THR A 116 16.82 9.79 -0.41
CA THR A 116 17.32 10.77 -1.38
C THR A 116 16.20 11.55 -2.07
N ALA A 117 14.98 11.04 -2.04
CA ALA A 117 13.77 11.64 -2.60
C ALA A 117 12.71 11.80 -1.50
N ILE A 118 12.92 12.78 -0.61
CA ILE A 118 12.05 13.01 0.56
C ILE A 118 11.32 14.35 0.39
N LYS A 119 10.03 14.39 0.73
CA LYS A 119 9.27 15.65 0.85
C LYS A 119 9.69 16.43 2.10
N SER A 120 9.79 17.75 1.98
CA SER A 120 10.04 18.66 3.09
C SER A 120 8.76 19.36 3.56
N GLY A 121 8.77 19.82 4.81
CA GLY A 121 7.65 20.56 5.41
C GLY A 121 7.28 20.00 6.78
N THR A 122 6.41 20.75 7.46
CA THR A 122 5.72 20.33 8.70
C THR A 122 4.79 19.15 8.45
N ARG A 123 4.33 18.48 9.51
CA ARG A 123 3.34 17.40 9.43
C ARG A 123 2.08 17.80 8.66
N ARG A 124 1.59 19.01 8.87
CA ARG A 124 0.45 19.56 8.13
C ARG A 124 0.75 19.71 6.64
N GLU A 125 1.89 20.30 6.30
CA GLU A 125 2.29 20.52 4.90
C GLU A 125 2.55 19.19 4.18
N LEU A 126 3.18 18.22 4.84
CA LEU A 126 3.38 16.88 4.31
C LEU A 126 2.05 16.17 4.07
N ALA A 127 1.10 16.25 5.01
CA ALA A 127 -0.23 15.69 4.84
C ALA A 127 -0.95 16.30 3.61
N GLU A 128 -0.91 17.62 3.45
CA GLU A 128 -1.54 18.27 2.28
C GLU A 128 -0.81 17.94 0.97
N ALA A 129 0.52 17.87 0.98
CA ALA A 129 1.29 17.46 -0.20
C ALA A 129 0.91 16.04 -0.65
N LEU A 130 0.75 15.11 0.29
CA LEU A 130 0.29 13.75 -0.02
C LEU A 130 -1.15 13.73 -0.55
N ARG A 131 -2.03 14.58 -0.01
CA ARG A 131 -3.41 14.73 -0.54
C ARG A 131 -3.39 15.27 -1.96
N GLN A 132 -2.54 16.25 -2.24
CA GLN A 132 -2.42 16.81 -3.58
C GLN A 132 -1.89 15.77 -4.57
N ASP A 133 -0.85 15.02 -4.21
CA ASP A 133 -0.35 13.91 -5.04
C ASP A 133 -1.46 12.90 -5.39
N ILE A 134 -2.35 12.57 -4.44
CA ILE A 134 -3.50 11.68 -4.68
C ILE A 134 -4.46 12.28 -5.71
N ARG A 135 -4.76 13.58 -5.61
CA ARG A 135 -5.66 14.28 -6.55
C ARG A 135 -5.05 14.35 -7.93
N ASP A 136 -3.77 14.69 -8.02
CA ASP A 136 -3.04 14.79 -9.28
C ASP A 136 -2.97 13.43 -9.97
N PHE A 137 -2.63 12.36 -9.24
CA PHE A 137 -2.61 11.00 -9.78
C PHE A 137 -3.99 10.54 -10.27
N LYS A 138 -5.08 10.89 -9.56
CA LYS A 138 -6.45 10.62 -10.01
C LYS A 138 -6.78 11.37 -11.29
N ALA A 139 -6.41 12.65 -11.39
CA ALA A 139 -6.71 13.50 -12.53
C ALA A 139 -5.91 13.10 -13.77
N GLU A 140 -4.59 12.87 -13.61
CA GLU A 140 -3.67 12.49 -14.68
C GLU A 140 -4.09 11.20 -15.38
N HIS A 141 -4.61 10.24 -14.62
CA HIS A 141 -5.00 8.92 -15.13
C HIS A 141 -6.53 8.73 -15.24
N GLU A 142 -7.31 9.80 -15.07
CA GLU A 142 -8.78 9.80 -15.16
C GLU A 142 -9.43 8.70 -14.30
N LEU A 143 -8.95 8.52 -13.07
CA LEU A 143 -9.33 7.39 -12.21
C LEU A 143 -10.63 7.69 -11.44
N GLU A 144 -11.62 6.82 -11.60
CA GLU A 144 -12.84 6.85 -10.77
C GLU A 144 -12.59 6.38 -9.33
N ARG A 145 -11.65 5.44 -9.15
CA ARG A 145 -11.40 4.74 -7.88
C ARG A 145 -9.91 4.53 -7.66
N CYS A 146 -9.48 4.69 -6.42
CA CYS A 146 -8.14 4.34 -5.99
C CYS A 146 -8.18 3.51 -4.72
N VAL A 147 -7.10 2.77 -4.47
CA VAL A 147 -6.82 2.12 -3.18
C VAL A 147 -5.37 2.44 -2.82
N MET A 148 -5.11 2.70 -1.55
CA MET A 148 -3.77 2.86 -1.00
C MET A 148 -3.39 1.64 -0.17
N ILE A 149 -2.22 1.05 -0.45
CA ILE A 149 -1.68 -0.05 0.35
C ILE A 149 -0.29 0.36 0.82
N PHE A 150 -0.12 0.52 2.13
CA PHE A 150 1.14 0.94 2.73
C PHE A 150 2.12 -0.24 2.79
N CYS A 151 3.21 -0.13 2.04
CA CYS A 151 4.24 -1.17 1.87
C CYS A 151 5.65 -0.67 2.25
N ALA A 152 5.75 0.49 2.90
CA ALA A 152 7.02 1.07 3.29
C ALA A 152 7.65 0.31 4.48
N SER A 153 8.83 0.76 4.87
CA SER A 153 9.54 0.16 6.00
C SER A 153 8.72 0.24 7.29
N THR A 154 8.77 -0.82 8.08
CA THR A 154 8.16 -0.87 9.42
C THR A 154 8.70 0.24 10.30
N GLU A 155 7.79 1.03 10.87
CA GLU A 155 8.13 2.10 11.79
C GLU A 155 8.44 1.53 13.18
N ALA A 156 9.29 2.23 13.93
CA ALA A 156 9.52 1.95 15.33
C ALA A 156 8.18 1.93 16.10
N TYR A 157 8.07 1.03 17.08
CA TYR A 157 6.88 0.91 17.90
C TYR A 157 6.53 2.26 18.54
N LEU A 158 5.26 2.63 18.43
CA LEU A 158 4.68 3.81 19.05
C LEU A 158 3.42 3.35 19.79
N GLU A 159 3.26 3.84 21.02
CA GLU A 159 2.04 3.62 21.79
C GLU A 159 1.02 4.73 21.48
N ALA A 160 -0.27 4.38 21.41
CA ALA A 160 -1.30 5.37 21.14
C ALA A 160 -1.45 6.34 22.34
N GLY A 161 -1.18 7.63 22.10
CA GLY A 161 -1.28 8.68 23.12
C GLY A 161 -2.52 9.57 22.95
N PRO A 162 -2.61 10.69 23.71
CA PRO A 162 -3.73 11.64 23.64
C PRO A 162 -3.98 12.22 22.23
N ALA A 163 -2.91 12.45 21.46
CA ALA A 163 -3.00 12.95 20.08
C ALA A 163 -3.69 11.98 19.11
N HIS A 164 -3.89 10.72 19.50
CA HIS A 164 -4.44 9.68 18.63
C HIS A 164 -5.89 9.31 18.99
N GLN A 165 -6.49 9.95 20.02
CA GLN A 165 -7.78 9.54 20.57
C GLN A 165 -8.99 10.13 19.83
N SER A 166 -8.84 11.28 19.18
CA SER A 166 -9.88 11.91 18.36
C SER A 166 -9.28 12.62 17.16
N LEU A 167 -10.08 12.78 16.11
CA LEU A 167 -9.68 13.50 14.90
C LEU A 167 -9.22 14.93 15.22
N GLU A 168 -9.94 15.63 16.09
CA GLU A 168 -9.56 16.98 16.55
C GLU A 168 -8.16 17.01 17.20
N ALA A 169 -7.87 16.06 18.09
CA ALA A 169 -6.57 15.99 18.77
C ALA A 169 -5.44 15.65 17.79
N PHE A 170 -5.72 14.79 16.80
CA PHE A 170 -4.78 14.41 15.75
C PHE A 170 -4.48 15.59 14.84
N GLU A 171 -5.50 16.34 14.40
CA GLU A 171 -5.32 17.54 13.58
C GLU A 171 -4.59 18.65 14.33
N ALA A 172 -4.87 18.84 15.61
CA ALA A 172 -4.13 19.78 16.44
C ALA A 172 -2.64 19.38 16.60
N ALA A 173 -2.33 18.08 16.60
CA ALA A 173 -0.95 17.59 16.61
C ALA A 173 -0.24 17.78 15.25
N LEU A 174 -0.97 17.64 14.13
CA LEU A 174 -0.46 18.00 12.80
C LEU A 174 -0.11 19.50 12.71
N ASP A 175 -0.96 20.37 13.23
CA ASP A 175 -0.78 21.83 13.20
C ASP A 175 0.39 22.31 14.06
N ARG A 176 0.68 21.60 15.16
CA ARG A 176 1.84 21.86 16.01
C ARG A 176 3.14 21.24 15.49
N ASP A 177 3.10 20.60 14.33
CA ASP A 177 4.22 19.82 13.79
C ASP A 177 4.76 18.82 14.82
N ASP A 178 3.86 18.10 15.52
CA ASP A 178 4.25 17.15 16.57
C ASP A 178 4.84 15.89 15.95
N THR A 179 6.10 16.01 15.58
CA THR A 179 6.85 14.94 14.95
C THR A 179 6.96 13.74 15.90
N ALA A 180 6.99 13.93 17.23
CA ALA A 180 7.18 12.83 18.20
C ALA A 180 6.05 11.79 18.16
N VAL A 181 4.83 12.21 17.85
CA VAL A 181 3.64 11.35 17.89
C VAL A 181 3.06 11.05 16.51
N ILE A 182 3.18 11.96 15.55
CA ILE A 182 2.64 11.72 14.20
C ILE A 182 3.70 11.05 13.33
N SER A 183 3.47 9.78 12.98
CA SER A 183 4.38 9.04 12.11
C SER A 183 4.08 9.24 10.61
N PRO A 184 5.06 9.02 9.72
CA PRO A 184 4.82 9.03 8.27
C PRO A 184 3.66 8.14 7.82
N SER A 185 3.53 6.92 8.35
CA SER A 185 2.43 6.01 7.99
C SER A 185 1.05 6.58 8.35
N MET A 186 0.95 7.32 9.45
CA MET A 186 -0.27 8.06 9.83
C MET A 186 -0.57 9.20 8.86
N LEU A 187 0.44 9.89 8.32
CA LEU A 187 0.24 10.93 7.30
C LEU A 187 -0.36 10.35 6.01
N TYR A 188 0.14 9.20 5.53
CA TYR A 188 -0.42 8.52 4.37
C TYR A 188 -1.84 8.04 4.62
N ALA A 189 -2.11 7.45 5.79
CA ALA A 189 -3.46 7.02 6.16
C ALA A 189 -4.43 8.21 6.21
N TYR A 190 -4.06 9.30 6.92
CA TYR A 190 -4.85 10.52 6.99
C TYR A 190 -5.12 11.13 5.60
N ALA A 191 -4.09 11.23 4.75
CA ALA A 191 -4.24 11.76 3.40
C ALA A 191 -5.17 10.90 2.54
N ALA A 192 -5.04 9.57 2.60
CA ALA A 192 -5.91 8.65 1.89
C ALA A 192 -7.37 8.81 2.31
N LEU A 193 -7.63 8.82 3.62
CA LEU A 193 -8.98 8.95 4.17
C LEU A 193 -9.62 10.30 3.83
N GLN A 194 -8.85 11.39 3.92
CA GLN A 194 -9.35 12.72 3.54
C GLN A 194 -9.77 12.80 2.06
N GLU A 195 -9.07 12.09 1.17
CA GLU A 195 -9.35 12.03 -0.27
C GLU A 195 -10.30 10.87 -0.68
N GLY A 196 -10.97 10.24 0.29
CA GLY A 196 -11.94 9.17 0.03
C GLY A 196 -11.32 7.88 -0.50
N VAL A 197 -10.03 7.65 -0.26
CA VAL A 197 -9.27 6.50 -0.77
C VAL A 197 -9.16 5.43 0.31
N PRO A 198 -9.70 4.21 0.08
CA PRO A 198 -9.48 3.05 0.93
C PRO A 198 -8.01 2.82 1.27
N PHE A 199 -7.72 2.51 2.53
CA PHE A 199 -6.36 2.34 3.02
C PHE A 199 -6.15 0.95 3.65
N ALA A 200 -5.13 0.24 3.21
CA ALA A 200 -4.68 -1.00 3.81
C ALA A 200 -3.25 -0.88 4.35
N ASN A 201 -3.04 -1.23 5.62
CA ASN A 201 -1.72 -1.24 6.23
C ASN A 201 -1.04 -2.61 6.05
N GLY A 202 -0.02 -2.68 5.20
CA GLY A 202 0.78 -3.88 4.95
C GLY A 202 1.89 -4.13 5.98
N THR A 203 2.05 -3.24 6.97
CA THR A 203 3.11 -3.31 7.99
C THR A 203 2.50 -3.45 9.38
N PRO A 204 3.28 -3.80 10.43
CA PRO A 204 2.80 -3.79 11.80
C PRO A 204 2.78 -2.40 12.46
N SER A 205 3.18 -1.34 11.74
CA SER A 205 3.13 0.06 12.21
C SER A 205 1.71 0.47 12.62
N LEU A 206 1.54 1.47 13.49
CA LEU A 206 0.22 1.95 13.89
C LEU A 206 -0.60 2.40 12.66
N ALA A 207 -0.05 3.31 11.84
CA ALA A 207 -0.72 3.85 10.66
C ALA A 207 -2.19 4.21 10.94
N VAL A 208 -3.15 3.45 10.39
CA VAL A 208 -4.59 3.66 10.54
C VAL A 208 -5.19 3.04 11.82
N ASP A 209 -4.43 2.21 12.55
CA ASP A 209 -4.82 1.50 13.78
C ASP A 209 -4.80 2.42 15.02
N ILE A 210 -5.44 3.59 14.89
CA ILE A 210 -5.61 4.57 15.98
C ILE A 210 -7.04 5.14 15.98
N PRO A 211 -7.64 5.43 17.16
CA PRO A 211 -9.02 5.91 17.25
C PRO A 211 -9.34 7.10 16.33
N ALA A 212 -8.47 8.11 16.28
CA ALA A 212 -8.66 9.31 15.45
C ALA A 212 -8.83 9.01 13.95
N LEU A 213 -8.09 8.03 13.40
CA LEU A 213 -8.18 7.70 11.98
C LEU A 213 -9.28 6.69 11.69
N LEU A 214 -9.69 5.88 12.68
CA LEU A 214 -10.90 5.07 12.58
C LEU A 214 -12.16 5.93 12.61
N GLU A 215 -12.19 6.98 13.45
CA GLU A 215 -13.22 8.02 13.46
C GLU A 215 -13.32 8.69 12.08
N LEU A 216 -12.20 9.18 11.54
CA LEU A 216 -12.16 9.79 10.20
C LEU A 216 -12.64 8.81 9.10
N ALA A 217 -12.25 7.54 9.17
CA ALA A 217 -12.68 6.53 8.21
C ALA A 217 -14.19 6.30 8.25
N ASP A 218 -14.80 6.29 9.44
CA ASP A 218 -16.25 6.17 9.63
C ASP A 218 -16.98 7.40 9.09
N GLU A 219 -16.53 8.61 9.45
CA GLU A 219 -17.10 9.87 8.97
C GLU A 219 -17.10 9.97 7.44
N LYS A 220 -15.98 9.59 6.81
CA LYS A 220 -15.81 9.61 5.36
C LYS A 220 -16.42 8.39 4.66
N ARG A 221 -16.83 7.37 5.42
CA ARG A 221 -17.30 6.06 4.94
C ARG A 221 -16.29 5.37 4.02
N VAL A 222 -15.02 5.41 4.42
CA VAL A 222 -13.90 4.85 3.66
C VAL A 222 -13.42 3.56 4.34
N PRO A 223 -13.39 2.42 3.65
CA PRO A 223 -12.95 1.17 4.25
C PRO A 223 -11.44 1.19 4.56
N VAL A 224 -11.09 0.62 5.70
CA VAL A 224 -9.70 0.44 6.15
C VAL A 224 -9.42 -1.04 6.43
N ALA A 225 -8.18 -1.46 6.24
CA ALA A 225 -7.74 -2.82 6.50
C ALA A 225 -6.32 -2.88 7.05
N GLY A 226 -5.97 -3.99 7.68
CA GLY A 226 -4.67 -4.20 8.30
C GLY A 226 -4.76 -5.05 9.56
N LYS A 227 -3.63 -5.33 10.22
CA LYS A 227 -2.26 -4.90 9.89
C LYS A 227 -1.35 -6.09 9.61
N ASP A 228 -0.22 -5.80 8.96
CA ASP A 228 0.85 -6.73 8.59
C ASP A 228 0.45 -7.81 7.57
N PHE A 229 1.23 -7.94 6.49
CA PHE A 229 0.96 -8.96 5.48
C PHE A 229 1.20 -10.36 6.05
N LYS A 230 0.14 -11.16 6.15
CA LYS A 230 0.26 -12.57 6.57
C LYS A 230 0.84 -13.43 5.45
N THR A 231 2.17 -13.49 5.39
CA THR A 231 2.94 -14.26 4.40
C THR A 231 3.67 -15.45 5.03
N GLY A 232 4.20 -16.34 4.17
CA GLY A 232 5.17 -17.39 4.51
C GLY A 232 4.93 -18.10 5.85
N GLN A 233 5.79 -17.81 6.83
CA GLN A 233 5.80 -18.48 8.13
C GLN A 233 4.51 -18.28 8.94
N THR A 234 4.00 -17.05 9.01
CA THR A 234 2.80 -16.75 9.81
C THR A 234 1.57 -17.42 9.21
N LEU A 235 1.46 -17.45 7.88
CA LEU A 235 0.41 -18.21 7.20
C LEU A 235 0.46 -19.69 7.59
N MET A 236 1.64 -20.32 7.48
CA MET A 236 1.82 -21.74 7.84
C MET A 236 1.46 -22.00 9.30
N LYS A 237 1.88 -21.15 10.24
CA LYS A 237 1.50 -21.27 11.66
C LYS A 237 -0.02 -21.25 11.84
N THR A 238 -0.72 -20.33 11.19
CA THR A 238 -2.18 -20.24 11.32
C THR A 238 -2.95 -21.38 10.66
N ILE A 239 -2.35 -22.10 9.71
CA ILE A 239 -2.95 -23.31 9.11
C ILE A 239 -2.69 -24.53 10.01
N LEU A 240 -1.48 -24.64 10.57
CA LEU A 240 -1.07 -25.81 11.34
C LEU A 240 -1.56 -25.80 12.79
N ALA A 241 -1.61 -24.63 13.44
CA ALA A 241 -1.94 -24.55 14.87
C ALA A 241 -3.40 -24.87 15.24
N PRO A 242 -4.41 -24.54 14.42
CA PRO A 242 -5.79 -24.95 14.68
C PRO A 242 -6.09 -26.43 14.36
N GLY A 243 -5.14 -27.12 13.70
CA GLY A 243 -5.25 -28.51 13.27
C GLY A 243 -4.92 -29.52 14.36
#